data_AF-A0A945AJZ2-F1
#
_entry.id   AF-A0A945AJZ2-F1
#
_cell.length_a   1.000
_cell.length_b   1.000
_cell.length_c   1.000
_cell.angle_alpha   90.00
_cell.angle_beta   90.00
_cell.angle_gamma   90.00
#
_symmetry.space_group_name_H-M   'P 1'
#
loop_
_entity.id
_entity.type
_entity.pdbx_description
1 polymer ?
#
loop_
_entity_poly.entity_id
_entity_poly.type
_entity_poly.pdbx_seq_one_letter_code
_entity_poly.pdbx_strand_id
1 'polypeptide(L)'
;VLKPGSTIYNGSVDFYVVDEEDPIIRTYRRIYPSLFKDLATMPKPFIKHLSYPKAWFTLQMKLYSRFHQTDPTIFYQQSEALELASMDEKPIEPYFLTLDIDELAGASSEDQDKFVLVSPMSPLGRKNLDSVAIAGCLTAIHCKEHYQDDIYIYKFSNQIQVEGPAQISALMNQNHDISSQFTLWNQRGSKVIRGRIIIVPVEHSLLYIQPIYLAATAKQGFPSLTKVIVAMNRHTAMADSLAEAFEQLQIKVTTTQASELPGVSRDPEIDSP
;
A
#
# COMPACT_ATOMS: atom_id res chain seq x y z
N VAL A 1 -12.69 -7.48 -15.14
CA VAL A 1 -12.00 -8.26 -14.06
C VAL A 1 -12.92 -9.32 -13.46
N LEU A 2 -12.44 -10.56 -13.31
CA LEU A 2 -13.16 -11.67 -12.68
C LEU A 2 -12.94 -11.72 -11.16
N LYS A 3 -13.99 -11.99 -10.39
CA LYS A 3 -13.90 -12.19 -8.94
C LYS A 3 -14.43 -13.58 -8.54
N PRO A 4 -13.60 -14.45 -7.97
CA PRO A 4 -14.08 -15.70 -7.38
C PRO A 4 -14.75 -15.40 -6.03
N GLY A 5 -15.98 -15.87 -5.86
CA GLY A 5 -16.66 -15.96 -4.57
C GLY A 5 -16.75 -17.42 -4.15
N SER A 6 -16.21 -17.77 -2.98
CA SER A 6 -16.31 -19.13 -2.44
C SER A 6 -17.29 -19.18 -1.28
N THR A 7 -18.33 -20.02 -1.37
CA THR A 7 -19.12 -20.37 -0.19
C THR A 7 -18.34 -21.37 0.66
N ILE A 8 -17.85 -20.89 1.81
CA ILE A 8 -17.03 -21.62 2.80
C ILE A 8 -17.67 -22.93 3.30
N TYR A 9 -18.97 -23.13 3.07
CA TYR A 9 -19.71 -24.30 3.55
C TYR A 9 -19.70 -25.51 2.59
N ASN A 10 -19.48 -25.31 1.28
CA ASN A 10 -19.54 -26.40 0.29
C ASN A 10 -18.41 -26.36 -0.75
N GLY A 11 -17.49 -25.40 -0.69
CA GLY A 11 -16.37 -25.27 -1.62
C GLY A 11 -16.76 -24.93 -3.06
N SER A 12 -18.03 -24.55 -3.29
CA SER A 12 -18.47 -24.07 -4.59
C SER A 12 -17.85 -22.70 -4.87
N VAL A 13 -17.32 -22.52 -6.08
CA VAL A 13 -16.71 -21.28 -6.55
C VAL A 13 -17.61 -20.69 -7.62
N ASP A 14 -18.07 -19.47 -7.38
CA ASP A 14 -18.84 -18.68 -8.32
C ASP A 14 -17.96 -17.57 -8.91
N PHE A 15 -18.06 -17.36 -10.22
CA PHE A 15 -17.35 -16.28 -10.90
C PHE A 15 -18.34 -15.17 -11.26
N TYR A 16 -18.03 -13.95 -10.82
CA TYR A 16 -18.85 -12.77 -11.11
C TYR A 16 -18.14 -11.83 -12.08
N VAL A 17 -18.91 -11.27 -13.01
CA VAL A 17 -18.44 -10.31 -14.02
C VAL A 17 -18.65 -8.90 -13.50
N VAL A 18 -17.56 -8.16 -13.34
CA VAL A 18 -17.58 -6.76 -12.89
C VAL A 18 -17.74 -5.79 -14.05
N ASP A 19 -17.01 -6.02 -15.13
CA ASP A 19 -17.04 -5.19 -16.35
C ASP A 19 -17.71 -6.01 -17.45
N GLU A 20 -18.92 -5.60 -17.85
CA GLU A 20 -19.70 -6.29 -18.88
C GLU A 20 -19.25 -5.95 -20.31
N GLU A 21 -18.52 -4.84 -20.49
CA GLU A 21 -18.06 -4.36 -21.79
C GLU A 21 -16.71 -4.95 -22.20
N ASP A 22 -15.96 -5.56 -21.26
CA ASP A 22 -14.68 -6.22 -21.54
C ASP A 22 -14.83 -7.30 -22.66
N PRO A 23 -14.13 -7.14 -23.79
CA PRO A 23 -14.28 -8.03 -24.94
C PRO A 23 -13.77 -9.45 -24.67
N ILE A 24 -12.79 -9.60 -23.76
CA ILE A 24 -12.26 -10.89 -23.34
C ILE A 24 -13.34 -11.61 -22.54
N ILE A 25 -13.92 -10.98 -21.52
CA ILE A 25 -14.95 -11.65 -20.71
C ILE A 25 -16.21 -11.97 -21.52
N ARG A 26 -16.60 -11.10 -22.46
CA ARG A 26 -17.71 -11.38 -23.40
C ARG A 26 -17.44 -12.62 -24.24
N THR A 27 -16.20 -12.82 -24.68
CA THR A 27 -15.78 -14.03 -25.40
C THR A 27 -15.86 -15.26 -24.50
N TYR A 28 -15.34 -15.19 -23.27
CA TYR A 28 -15.42 -16.29 -22.32
C TYR A 28 -16.85 -16.65 -21.91
N ARG A 29 -17.75 -15.67 -21.72
CA ARG A 29 -19.18 -15.90 -21.47
C ARG A 29 -19.86 -16.65 -22.62
N ARG A 30 -19.46 -16.36 -23.87
CA ARG A 30 -19.98 -17.10 -25.04
C ARG A 30 -19.49 -18.55 -25.07
N ILE A 31 -18.26 -18.82 -24.68
CA ILE A 31 -17.68 -20.18 -24.66
C ILE A 31 -18.21 -20.99 -23.47
N TYR A 32 -18.42 -20.36 -22.31
CA TYR A 32 -18.86 -20.99 -21.06
C TYR A 32 -20.07 -20.27 -20.45
N PRO A 33 -21.30 -20.45 -21.00
CA PRO A 33 -22.47 -19.66 -20.59
C PRO A 33 -22.91 -19.82 -19.13
N SER A 34 -22.61 -20.95 -18.49
CA SER A 34 -23.00 -21.25 -17.10
C SER A 34 -21.93 -20.92 -16.06
N LEU A 35 -20.71 -20.56 -16.49
CA LEU A 35 -19.58 -20.35 -15.58
C LEU A 35 -19.62 -18.99 -14.87
N PHE A 36 -20.17 -17.98 -15.54
CA PHE A 36 -20.15 -16.59 -15.09
C PHE A 36 -21.54 -16.11 -14.71
N LYS A 37 -21.63 -15.41 -13.59
CA LYS A 37 -22.84 -14.78 -13.06
C LYS A 37 -22.71 -13.26 -13.13
N ASP A 38 -23.83 -12.57 -13.24
CA ASP A 38 -23.85 -11.10 -13.20
C ASP A 38 -23.59 -10.62 -11.76
N LEU A 39 -22.78 -9.56 -11.60
CA LEU A 39 -22.43 -9.03 -10.28
C LEU A 39 -23.66 -8.65 -9.44
N ALA A 40 -24.74 -8.19 -10.09
CA ALA A 40 -26.01 -7.87 -9.44
C ALA A 40 -26.66 -9.07 -8.70
N THR A 41 -26.29 -10.30 -9.06
CA THR A 41 -26.77 -11.52 -8.40
C THR A 41 -25.94 -11.90 -7.17
N MET A 42 -24.83 -11.20 -6.91
CA MET A 42 -23.98 -11.44 -5.75
C MET A 42 -24.71 -11.06 -4.45
N PRO A 43 -24.73 -11.93 -3.42
CA PRO A 43 -25.24 -11.56 -2.12
C PRO A 43 -24.53 -10.32 -1.56
N LYS A 44 -25.30 -9.32 -1.13
CA LYS A 44 -24.79 -8.03 -0.61
C LYS A 44 -23.67 -8.15 0.44
N PRO A 45 -23.67 -9.12 1.38
CA PRO A 45 -22.57 -9.28 2.32
C PRO A 45 -21.21 -9.52 1.63
N PHE A 46 -21.17 -10.19 0.48
CA PHE A 46 -19.92 -10.48 -0.22
C PHE A 46 -19.39 -9.28 -1.01
N ILE A 47 -20.26 -8.40 -1.50
CA ILE A 47 -19.87 -7.20 -2.25
C ILE A 47 -18.92 -6.34 -1.40
N LYS A 48 -19.21 -6.19 -0.09
CA LYS A 48 -18.38 -5.44 0.86
C LYS A 48 -16.97 -6.00 1.03
N HIS A 49 -16.75 -7.27 0.71
CA HIS A 49 -15.46 -7.96 0.89
C HIS A 49 -14.70 -8.15 -0.44
N LEU A 50 -15.21 -7.62 -1.56
CA LEU A 50 -14.49 -7.66 -2.81
C LEU A 50 -13.23 -6.80 -2.74
N SER A 51 -12.07 -7.45 -2.79
CA SER A 51 -10.78 -6.76 -2.81
C SER A 51 -10.33 -6.51 -4.25
N TYR A 52 -9.69 -5.38 -4.54
CA TYR A 52 -9.06 -5.12 -5.83
C TYR A 52 -8.01 -6.19 -6.17
N PRO A 53 -7.94 -6.75 -7.39
CA PRO A 53 -7.00 -7.82 -7.67
C PRO A 53 -5.58 -7.23 -7.75
N LYS A 54 -4.68 -7.74 -6.91
CA LYS A 54 -3.31 -7.25 -6.82
C LYS A 54 -2.57 -7.26 -8.16
N ALA A 55 -2.70 -8.33 -8.94
CA ALA A 55 -2.02 -8.44 -10.24
C ALA A 55 -2.52 -7.39 -11.25
N TRP A 56 -3.84 -7.13 -11.26
CA TRP A 56 -4.45 -6.14 -12.13
C TRP A 56 -3.98 -4.73 -11.77
N PHE A 57 -4.07 -4.38 -10.49
CA PHE A 57 -3.55 -3.11 -9.99
C PHE A 57 -2.06 -2.91 -10.26
N THR A 58 -1.26 -3.96 -10.05
CA THR A 58 0.18 -3.91 -10.35
C THR A 58 0.45 -3.60 -11.82
N LEU A 59 -0.36 -4.16 -12.73
CA LEU A 59 -0.26 -3.87 -14.16
C LEU A 59 -0.68 -2.43 -14.46
N GLN A 60 -1.81 -1.98 -13.92
CA GLN A 60 -2.29 -0.61 -14.08
C GLN A 60 -1.26 0.41 -13.59
N MET A 61 -0.63 0.19 -12.43
CA MET A 61 0.43 1.07 -11.92
C MET A 61 1.69 1.07 -12.77
N LYS A 62 2.04 -0.07 -13.40
CA LYS A 62 3.15 -0.13 -14.36
C LYS A 62 2.84 0.60 -15.67
N LEU A 63 1.58 0.63 -16.09
CA LEU A 63 1.16 1.43 -17.26
C LEU A 63 1.11 2.91 -16.90
N TYR A 64 0.44 3.24 -15.79
CA TYR A 64 0.36 4.60 -15.25
C TYR A 64 1.74 5.24 -15.12
N SER A 65 2.75 4.49 -14.63
CA SER A 65 4.11 5.01 -14.45
C SER A 65 4.80 5.54 -15.72
N ARG A 66 4.27 5.20 -16.90
CA ARG A 66 4.74 5.68 -18.20
C ARG A 66 3.73 6.56 -18.92
N PHE A 67 2.44 6.29 -18.77
CA PHE A 67 1.38 6.85 -19.62
C PHE A 67 0.46 7.88 -18.94
N HIS A 68 0.69 8.23 -17.67
CA HIS A 68 -0.06 9.32 -17.01
C HIS A 68 0.24 10.71 -17.59
N GLN A 69 1.29 10.84 -18.41
CA GLN A 69 1.71 12.10 -19.01
C GLN A 69 0.90 12.37 -20.27
N THR A 70 0.20 13.51 -20.29
CA THR A 70 -0.61 13.94 -21.45
C THR A 70 0.18 14.81 -22.44
N ASP A 71 1.27 15.46 -22.00
CA ASP A 71 2.14 16.24 -22.87
C ASP A 71 3.12 15.34 -23.64
N PRO A 72 3.12 15.35 -25.00
CA PRO A 72 3.99 14.49 -25.80
C PRO A 72 5.49 14.76 -25.62
N THR A 73 5.88 15.99 -25.30
CA THR A 73 7.27 16.39 -25.09
C THR A 73 7.78 15.82 -23.78
N ILE A 74 7.00 15.95 -22.71
CA ILE A 74 7.30 15.37 -21.39
C ILE A 74 7.36 13.85 -21.50
N PHE A 75 6.40 13.24 -22.20
CA PHE A 75 6.37 11.80 -22.47
C PHE A 75 7.62 11.32 -23.21
N TYR A 76 8.02 12.00 -24.29
CA TYR A 76 9.22 11.60 -25.04
C TYR A 76 10.50 11.72 -24.20
N GLN A 77 10.58 12.73 -23.34
CA GLN A 77 11.72 12.95 -22.45
C GLN A 77 11.70 12.07 -21.21
N GLN A 78 10.57 11.40 -20.91
CA GLN A 78 10.35 10.62 -19.69
C GLN A 78 10.66 11.43 -18.42
N SER A 79 10.46 12.75 -18.45
CA SER A 79 10.90 13.64 -17.36
C SER A 79 10.06 13.51 -16.09
N GLU A 80 8.78 13.12 -16.23
CA GLU A 80 7.88 12.84 -15.12
C GLU A 80 7.60 11.34 -14.99
N ALA A 81 8.41 10.50 -15.61
CA ALA A 81 8.17 9.06 -15.57
C ALA A 81 8.33 8.55 -14.15
N LEU A 82 7.47 7.61 -13.74
CA LEU A 82 7.49 7.04 -12.40
C LEU A 82 7.99 5.59 -12.44
N GLU A 83 8.18 5.02 -11.26
CA GLU A 83 8.38 3.60 -11.04
C GLU A 83 7.81 3.20 -9.68
N LEU A 84 7.58 1.90 -9.48
CA LEU A 84 7.24 1.39 -8.15
C LEU A 84 8.38 1.73 -7.20
N ALA A 85 8.07 2.32 -6.06
CA ALA A 85 9.08 2.63 -5.05
C ALA A 85 9.85 1.35 -4.67
N SER A 86 11.15 1.48 -4.45
CA SER A 86 12.02 0.32 -4.26
C SER A 86 12.79 0.38 -2.94
N MET A 87 13.18 -0.80 -2.47
CA MET A 87 14.09 -0.97 -1.34
C MET A 87 15.07 -2.09 -1.72
N ASP A 88 16.37 -1.87 -1.50
CA ASP A 88 17.43 -2.82 -1.86
C ASP A 88 17.36 -3.27 -3.34
N GLU A 89 17.13 -2.31 -4.25
CA GLU A 89 16.97 -2.52 -5.70
C GLU A 89 15.81 -3.44 -6.09
N LYS A 90 14.86 -3.66 -5.18
CA LYS A 90 13.64 -4.44 -5.43
C LYS A 90 12.41 -3.54 -5.32
N PRO A 91 11.52 -3.54 -6.32
CA PRO A 91 10.28 -2.79 -6.24
C PRO A 91 9.41 -3.35 -5.12
N ILE A 92 8.75 -2.46 -4.38
CA ILE A 92 7.72 -2.83 -3.43
C ILE A 92 6.46 -3.14 -4.23
N GLU A 93 6.10 -4.41 -4.27
CA GLU A 93 4.83 -4.80 -4.85
C GLU A 93 3.66 -4.24 -4.04
N PRO A 94 2.54 -3.90 -4.69
CA PRO A 94 1.35 -3.44 -4.00
C PRO A 94 0.92 -4.37 -2.87
N TYR A 95 0.40 -3.79 -1.79
CA TYR A 95 0.05 -4.51 -0.58
C TYR A 95 -1.26 -4.04 0.00
N PHE A 96 -2.01 -4.99 0.57
CA PHE A 96 -3.26 -4.68 1.22
C PHE A 96 -3.04 -4.05 2.58
N LEU A 97 -3.88 -3.07 2.90
CA LEU A 97 -3.98 -2.42 4.19
C LEU A 97 -5.45 -2.30 4.58
N THR A 98 -5.70 -2.36 5.88
CA THR A 98 -6.95 -1.87 6.46
C THR A 98 -6.64 -0.49 7.02
N LEU A 99 -7.28 0.54 6.48
CA LEU A 99 -7.10 1.93 6.88
C LEU A 99 -8.41 2.49 7.41
N ASP A 100 -8.33 3.28 8.47
CA ASP A 100 -9.40 4.19 8.84
C ASP A 100 -9.25 5.46 8.00
N ILE A 101 -10.23 5.75 7.14
CA ILE A 101 -10.18 6.90 6.25
C ILE A 101 -11.24 7.90 6.73
N ASP A 102 -10.83 8.73 7.69
CA ASP A 102 -11.65 9.72 8.41
C ASP A 102 -12.20 10.88 7.53
N GLU A 103 -11.88 10.92 6.24
CA GLU A 103 -12.10 12.12 5.40
C GLU A 103 -13.52 12.30 4.83
N LEU A 104 -14.46 11.39 5.07
CA LEU A 104 -15.84 11.57 4.65
C LEU A 104 -16.76 11.69 5.87
N ALA A 105 -16.83 12.91 6.39
CA ALA A 105 -17.77 13.33 7.41
C ALA A 105 -19.16 12.72 7.20
N GLY A 106 -19.57 11.79 8.08
CA GLY A 106 -20.90 11.17 8.08
C GLY A 106 -20.94 9.64 8.00
N ALA A 107 -19.80 8.94 7.91
CA ALA A 107 -19.78 7.48 7.96
C ALA A 107 -20.00 6.95 9.39
N SER A 108 -20.85 5.94 9.56
CA SER A 108 -21.01 5.19 10.82
C SER A 108 -19.75 4.38 11.14
N SER A 109 -19.48 4.13 12.43
CA SER A 109 -18.27 3.41 12.92
C SER A 109 -18.03 2.03 12.30
N GLU A 110 -19.07 1.36 11.79
CA GLU A 110 -18.93 0.07 11.08
C GLU A 110 -18.39 0.18 9.64
N ASP A 111 -18.32 1.38 9.08
CA ASP A 111 -17.82 1.61 7.71
C ASP A 111 -16.48 2.38 7.67
N GLN A 112 -15.83 2.58 8.82
CA GLN A 112 -14.58 3.35 8.93
C GLN A 112 -13.36 2.58 8.38
N ASP A 113 -13.25 1.29 8.71
CA ASP A 113 -12.16 0.44 8.24
C ASP A 113 -12.33 0.05 6.75
N LYS A 114 -11.43 0.53 5.90
CA LYS A 114 -11.37 0.22 4.47
C LYS A 114 -10.23 -0.72 4.14
N PHE A 115 -10.56 -1.86 3.55
CA PHE A 115 -9.58 -2.78 2.99
C PHE A 115 -9.17 -2.33 1.58
N VAL A 116 -7.96 -1.79 1.47
CA VAL A 116 -7.46 -1.11 0.28
C VAL A 116 -6.13 -1.71 -0.17
N LEU A 117 -5.79 -1.52 -1.43
CA LEU A 117 -4.53 -1.93 -2.02
C LEU A 117 -3.67 -0.69 -2.27
N VAL A 118 -2.47 -0.67 -1.70
CA VAL A 118 -1.59 0.51 -1.72
C VAL A 118 -0.35 0.23 -2.56
N SER A 119 0.06 1.20 -3.37
CA SER A 119 1.28 1.20 -4.17
C SER A 119 2.02 2.53 -4.07
N PRO A 120 3.14 2.60 -3.34
CA PRO A 120 4.01 3.77 -3.33
C PRO A 120 4.77 3.90 -4.66
N MET A 121 4.84 5.12 -5.18
CA MET A 121 5.46 5.45 -6.46
C MET A 121 6.60 6.45 -6.25
N SER A 122 7.68 6.26 -7.00
CA SER A 122 8.84 7.16 -7.03
C SER A 122 9.07 7.69 -8.44
N PRO A 123 9.66 8.88 -8.61
CA PRO A 123 10.16 9.30 -9.92
C PRO A 123 11.21 8.31 -10.40
N LEU A 124 11.26 8.08 -11.72
CA LEU A 124 12.19 7.16 -12.36
C LEU A 124 13.64 7.46 -11.94
N GLY A 125 14.32 6.48 -11.34
CA GLY A 125 15.70 6.61 -10.91
C GLY A 125 15.91 7.43 -9.64
N ARG A 126 14.83 7.79 -8.92
CA ARG A 126 14.91 8.52 -7.64
C ARG A 126 14.42 7.67 -6.47
N LYS A 127 14.91 8.02 -5.28
CA LYS A 127 14.63 7.29 -4.03
C LYS A 127 13.58 7.94 -3.15
N ASN A 128 13.09 9.13 -3.50
CA ASN A 128 11.99 9.81 -2.81
C ASN A 128 10.64 9.35 -3.38
N LEU A 129 9.57 9.53 -2.62
CA LEU A 129 8.21 9.30 -3.14
C LEU A 129 7.77 10.51 -3.96
N ASP A 130 6.97 10.19 -4.98
CA ASP A 130 6.19 11.16 -5.77
C ASP A 130 4.72 11.07 -5.38
N SER A 131 4.21 9.85 -5.26
CA SER A 131 2.80 9.61 -5.02
C SER A 131 2.55 8.28 -4.31
N VAL A 132 1.36 8.13 -3.76
CA VAL A 132 0.83 6.85 -3.27
C VAL A 132 -0.48 6.56 -3.98
N ALA A 133 -0.52 5.47 -4.73
CA ALA A 133 -1.74 5.00 -5.37
C ALA A 133 -2.51 4.07 -4.42
N ILE A 134 -3.81 4.27 -4.31
CA ILE A 134 -4.70 3.47 -3.47
C ILE A 134 -5.89 3.00 -4.32
N ALA A 135 -6.08 1.69 -4.38
CA ALA A 135 -7.22 1.07 -5.06
C ALA A 135 -8.12 0.36 -4.06
N GLY A 136 -9.42 0.55 -4.22
CA GLY A 136 -10.42 0.02 -3.32
C GLY A 136 -11.49 1.06 -3.02
N CYS A 137 -12.47 0.67 -2.22
CA CYS A 137 -13.57 1.56 -1.94
C CYS A 137 -13.22 2.53 -0.80
N LEU A 138 -12.89 3.77 -1.17
CA LEU A 138 -12.50 4.82 -0.23
C LEU A 138 -13.70 5.64 0.28
N THR A 139 -14.87 5.58 -0.40
CA THR A 139 -16.05 6.37 -0.03
C THR A 139 -17.13 5.53 0.64
N ALA A 140 -17.40 5.75 1.93
CA ALA A 140 -18.40 4.99 2.70
C ALA A 140 -19.83 4.98 2.09
N ILE A 141 -20.18 6.01 1.32
CA ILE A 141 -21.49 6.16 0.67
C ILE A 141 -21.65 5.17 -0.49
N HIS A 142 -20.57 4.83 -1.20
CA HIS A 142 -20.65 4.03 -2.43
C HIS A 142 -20.18 2.57 -2.25
N CYS A 143 -19.51 2.24 -1.14
CA CYS A 143 -19.01 0.87 -0.87
C CYS A 143 -20.07 -0.19 -0.58
N LYS A 144 -21.32 0.22 -0.34
CA LYS A 144 -22.37 -0.70 0.12
C LYS A 144 -23.14 -1.35 -1.03
N GLU A 145 -23.15 -0.73 -2.19
CA GLU A 145 -24.08 -1.08 -3.26
C GLU A 145 -23.38 -1.57 -4.53
N HIS A 146 -22.14 -1.12 -4.79
CA HIS A 146 -21.40 -1.48 -5.99
C HIS A 146 -19.91 -1.68 -5.71
N TYR A 147 -19.25 -2.53 -6.51
CA TYR A 147 -17.79 -2.61 -6.55
C TYR A 147 -17.26 -1.32 -7.18
N GLN A 148 -16.32 -0.65 -6.50
CA GLN A 148 -15.58 0.47 -7.09
C GLN A 148 -14.22 -0.02 -7.58
N ASP A 149 -13.93 0.23 -8.85
CA ASP A 149 -12.67 -0.03 -9.51
C ASP A 149 -11.76 1.21 -9.62
N ASP A 150 -12.13 2.28 -8.92
CA ASP A 150 -11.37 3.52 -8.86
C ASP A 150 -9.99 3.33 -8.23
N ILE A 151 -9.03 4.06 -8.79
CA ILE A 151 -7.68 4.20 -8.27
C ILE A 151 -7.47 5.68 -7.94
N TYR A 152 -7.09 5.93 -6.70
CA TYR A 152 -6.83 7.26 -6.19
C TYR A 152 -5.32 7.48 -6.15
N ILE A 153 -4.84 8.53 -6.83
CA ILE A 153 -3.43 8.89 -6.84
C ILE A 153 -3.22 10.10 -5.92
N TYR A 154 -2.64 9.84 -4.76
CA TYR A 154 -2.26 10.89 -3.81
C TYR A 154 -0.87 11.40 -4.19
N LYS A 155 -0.81 12.50 -4.93
CA LYS A 155 0.44 13.17 -5.32
C LYS A 155 0.97 14.05 -4.19
N PHE A 156 2.26 13.95 -3.93
CA PHE A 156 2.96 14.86 -3.03
C PHE A 156 3.38 16.13 -3.77
N SER A 157 3.42 17.26 -3.07
CA SER A 157 3.89 18.51 -3.69
C SER A 157 5.36 18.40 -4.10
N ASN A 158 5.69 18.86 -5.31
CA ASN A 158 7.08 18.91 -5.81
C ASN A 158 8.00 19.84 -4.99
N GLN A 159 7.43 20.65 -4.09
CA GLN A 159 8.17 21.56 -3.22
C GLN A 159 8.77 20.85 -2.00
N ILE A 160 8.27 19.66 -1.66
CA ILE A 160 8.65 18.89 -0.49
C ILE A 160 9.21 17.54 -0.93
N GLN A 161 10.36 17.18 -0.39
CA GLN A 161 10.91 15.85 -0.63
C GLN A 161 10.31 14.88 0.40
N VAL A 162 9.46 13.96 -0.06
CA VAL A 162 8.91 12.90 0.79
C VAL A 162 9.83 11.68 0.73
N GLU A 163 10.33 11.20 1.87
CA GLU A 163 11.30 10.11 1.90
C GLU A 163 10.73 8.78 1.39
N GLY A 164 11.40 8.13 0.44
CA GLY A 164 11.02 6.78 0.02
C GLY A 164 11.54 5.67 0.93
N PRO A 165 11.12 4.41 0.71
CA PRO A 165 11.50 3.26 1.51
C PRO A 165 13.01 3.12 1.71
N ALA A 166 13.80 3.30 0.64
CA ALA A 166 15.25 3.24 0.72
C ALA A 166 15.85 4.34 1.61
N GLN A 167 15.27 5.56 1.60
CA GLN A 167 15.73 6.67 2.43
C GLN A 167 15.36 6.47 3.90
N ILE A 168 14.13 6.02 4.18
CA ILE A 168 13.71 5.65 5.54
C ILE A 168 14.54 4.49 6.10
N SER A 169 14.80 3.46 5.29
CA SER A 169 15.68 2.35 5.66
C SER A 169 17.07 2.84 6.07
N ALA A 170 17.62 3.82 5.35
CA ALA A 170 18.89 4.46 5.69
C ALA A 170 18.81 5.28 6.99
N LEU A 171 17.74 6.05 7.21
CA LEU A 171 17.52 6.79 8.46
C LEU A 171 17.42 5.85 9.67
N MET A 172 16.72 4.73 9.54
CA MET A 172 16.66 3.69 10.58
C MET A 172 18.06 3.13 10.89
N ASN A 173 18.91 2.92 9.87
CA ASN A 173 20.28 2.44 10.07
C ASN A 173 21.22 3.49 10.68
N GLN A 174 20.93 4.79 10.51
CA GLN A 174 21.72 5.87 11.11
C GLN A 174 21.41 6.06 12.59
N ASN A 175 20.26 5.58 13.07
CA ASN A 175 19.91 5.62 14.47
C ASN A 175 20.84 4.71 15.28
N HIS A 176 21.50 5.27 16.30
CA HIS A 176 22.46 4.55 17.14
C HIS A 176 21.85 3.35 17.88
N ASP A 177 20.62 3.50 18.41
CA ASP A 177 19.96 2.44 19.18
C ASP A 177 19.57 1.26 18.29
N ILE A 178 19.18 1.53 17.04
CA ILE A 178 18.83 0.52 16.04
C ILE A 178 20.09 -0.18 15.50
N SER A 179 21.08 0.60 15.08
CA SER A 179 22.31 0.07 14.46
C SER A 179 23.15 -0.76 15.44
N SER A 180 23.23 -0.34 16.71
CA SER A 180 23.90 -1.11 17.76
C SER A 180 23.21 -2.46 17.97
N GLN A 181 21.87 -2.51 18.05
CA GLN A 181 21.12 -3.76 18.18
C GLN A 181 21.28 -4.68 16.97
N PHE A 182 21.23 -4.13 15.74
CA PHE A 182 21.48 -4.93 14.54
C PHE A 182 22.88 -5.52 14.54
N THR A 183 23.88 -4.76 15.00
CA THR A 183 25.26 -5.24 15.12
C THR A 183 25.38 -6.35 16.17
N LEU A 184 24.60 -6.32 17.25
CA LEU A 184 24.55 -7.36 18.27
C LEU A 184 23.83 -8.63 17.80
N TRP A 185 22.68 -8.48 17.14
CA TRP A 185 21.92 -9.63 16.65
C TRP A 185 22.51 -10.29 15.41
N ASN A 186 23.28 -9.55 14.62
CA ASN A 186 23.98 -10.09 13.47
C ASN A 186 25.36 -10.66 13.86
N GLN A 187 25.42 -11.31 15.03
CA GLN A 187 26.60 -12.01 15.54
C GLN A 187 26.35 -13.52 15.55
N ARG A 188 27.47 -14.26 15.40
CA ARG A 188 27.63 -15.72 15.57
C ARG A 188 26.33 -16.48 15.88
N GLY A 189 25.72 -17.05 14.85
CA GLY A 189 24.59 -17.97 15.01
C GLY A 189 23.22 -17.37 14.70
N SER A 190 23.09 -16.05 14.59
CA SER A 190 21.85 -15.36 14.21
C SER A 190 22.03 -14.39 13.05
N LYS A 191 20.95 -14.16 12.32
CA LYS A 191 20.87 -13.23 11.19
C LYS A 191 19.64 -12.36 11.34
N VAL A 192 19.83 -11.06 11.19
CA VAL A 192 18.73 -10.09 11.10
C VAL A 192 18.13 -10.15 9.70
N ILE A 193 16.81 -10.31 9.64
CA ILE A 193 16.02 -10.27 8.41
C ILE A 193 15.08 -9.07 8.52
N ARG A 194 15.25 -8.11 7.62
CA ARG A 194 14.41 -6.93 7.55
C ARG A 194 13.23 -7.22 6.64
N GLY A 195 12.02 -7.05 7.15
CA GLY A 195 10.82 -7.10 6.33
C GLY A 195 10.73 -5.91 5.38
N ARG A 196 9.78 -5.99 4.44
CA ARG A 196 9.42 -4.83 3.61
C ARG A 196 8.93 -3.68 4.49
N ILE A 197 9.17 -2.46 4.02
CA ILE A 197 8.57 -1.27 4.64
C ILE A 197 7.11 -1.17 4.18
N ILE A 198 6.22 -1.01 5.15
CA ILE A 198 4.80 -0.74 4.95
C ILE A 198 4.61 0.76 5.17
N ILE A 199 4.10 1.45 4.16
CA ILE A 199 3.77 2.87 4.22
C ILE A 199 2.28 2.98 4.48
N VAL A 200 1.94 3.66 5.57
CA VAL A 200 0.56 3.92 6.02
C VAL A 200 0.34 5.43 5.98
N PRO A 201 -0.56 5.92 5.12
CA PRO A 201 -1.02 7.31 5.19
C PRO A 201 -1.75 7.56 6.50
N VAL A 202 -1.39 8.62 7.22
CA VAL A 202 -2.03 9.06 8.47
C VAL A 202 -2.16 10.57 8.41
N GLU A 203 -3.40 11.07 8.31
CA GLU A 203 -3.71 12.50 8.16
C GLU A 203 -2.85 13.16 7.05
N HIS A 204 -1.94 14.06 7.42
CA HIS A 204 -1.05 14.79 6.51
C HIS A 204 0.39 14.25 6.54
N SER A 205 0.57 12.98 6.85
CA SER A 205 1.89 12.37 7.03
C SER A 205 1.89 10.89 6.63
N LEU A 206 3.10 10.34 6.53
CA LEU A 206 3.32 8.92 6.26
C LEU A 206 3.99 8.27 7.45
N LEU A 207 3.34 7.23 7.97
CA LEU A 207 3.92 6.31 8.94
C LEU A 207 4.57 5.14 8.19
N TYR A 208 5.86 4.94 8.42
CA TYR A 208 6.63 3.83 7.87
C TYR A 208 6.81 2.76 8.93
N ILE A 209 6.46 1.52 8.62
CA ILE A 209 6.55 0.39 9.54
C ILE A 209 7.46 -0.67 8.92
N GLN A 210 8.51 -1.08 9.61
CA GLN A 210 9.41 -2.15 9.20
C GLN A 210 9.47 -3.25 10.27
N PRO A 211 8.91 -4.44 10.01
CA PRO A 211 9.06 -5.57 10.90
C PRO A 211 10.48 -6.15 10.80
N ILE A 212 11.06 -6.52 11.94
CA ILE A 212 12.39 -7.09 12.06
C ILE A 212 12.29 -8.51 12.60
N TYR A 213 12.84 -9.45 11.84
CA TYR A 213 12.87 -10.86 12.18
C TYR A 213 14.29 -11.31 12.53
N LEU A 214 14.41 -12.25 13.46
CA LEU A 214 15.64 -12.96 13.74
C LEU A 214 15.51 -14.41 13.33
N ALA A 215 16.52 -14.93 12.66
CA ALA A 215 16.63 -16.35 12.34
C ALA A 215 18.00 -16.87 12.76
N ALA A 216 18.05 -18.14 13.19
CA ALA A 216 19.33 -18.81 13.37
C ALA A 216 20.01 -19.04 12.00
N THR A 217 21.33 -18.94 11.93
CA THR A 217 22.08 -19.23 10.68
C THR A 217 22.15 -20.72 10.36
N ALA A 218 21.74 -21.60 11.27
CA ALA A 218 21.62 -23.03 11.01
C ALA A 218 20.48 -23.33 10.01
N LYS A 219 20.57 -24.45 9.28
CA LYS A 219 19.61 -24.85 8.23
C LYS A 219 18.14 -24.94 8.65
N GLN A 220 17.82 -24.92 9.95
CA GLN A 220 16.46 -25.02 10.50
C GLN A 220 16.02 -23.74 11.24
N GLY A 221 16.72 -22.61 11.07
CA GLY A 221 16.34 -21.35 11.70
C GLY A 221 15.09 -20.73 11.08
N PHE A 222 13.93 -20.92 11.71
CA PHE A 222 12.70 -20.21 11.33
C PHE A 222 12.78 -18.74 11.78
N PRO A 223 12.50 -17.77 10.90
CA PRO A 223 12.45 -16.36 11.28
C PRO A 223 11.31 -16.09 12.28
N SER A 224 11.63 -15.46 13.41
CA SER A 224 10.65 -14.98 14.38
C SER A 224 10.64 -13.44 14.41
N LEU A 225 9.44 -12.85 14.47
CA LEU A 225 9.31 -11.40 14.66
C LEU A 225 9.92 -11.04 16.01
N THR A 226 10.88 -10.13 16.02
CA THR A 226 11.60 -9.72 17.23
C THR A 226 11.31 -8.27 17.60
N LYS A 227 11.28 -7.37 16.61
CA LYS A 227 10.97 -5.96 16.82
C LYS A 227 10.15 -5.39 15.68
N VAL A 228 9.54 -4.25 15.93
CA VAL A 228 8.95 -3.36 14.92
C VAL A 228 9.67 -2.03 15.00
N ILE A 229 10.12 -1.53 13.84
CA ILE A 229 10.66 -0.18 13.70
C ILE A 229 9.60 0.68 13.03
N VAL A 230 9.31 1.84 13.62
CA VAL A 230 8.45 2.84 13.02
C VAL A 230 9.23 4.11 12.72
N ALA A 231 8.85 4.80 11.66
CA ALA A 231 9.38 6.12 11.34
C ALA A 231 8.27 7.06 10.85
N MET A 232 8.36 8.32 11.27
CA MET A 232 7.50 9.42 10.81
C MET A 232 8.26 10.73 11.03
N ASN A 233 8.18 11.66 10.08
CA ASN A 233 8.84 12.97 10.16
C ASN A 233 10.32 12.87 10.56
N ARG A 234 11.05 11.92 9.95
CA ARG A 234 12.48 11.63 10.20
C ARG A 234 12.83 11.17 11.62
N HIS A 235 11.85 11.01 12.51
CA HIS A 235 12.04 10.35 13.79
C HIS A 235 11.83 8.85 13.63
N THR A 236 12.58 8.06 14.41
CA THR A 236 12.49 6.59 14.41
C THR A 236 12.36 6.04 15.83
N ALA A 237 11.63 4.95 15.98
CA ALA A 237 11.52 4.19 17.23
C ALA A 237 11.50 2.69 16.93
N MET A 238 12.01 1.88 17.86
CA MET A 238 12.07 0.42 17.74
C MET A 238 11.63 -0.20 19.06
N ALA A 239 10.60 -1.05 19.01
CA ALA A 239 10.05 -1.72 20.19
C ALA A 239 9.58 -3.15 19.88
N ASP A 240 9.10 -3.88 20.91
CA ASP A 240 8.66 -5.27 20.77
C ASP A 240 7.31 -5.40 20.07
N SER A 241 6.49 -4.34 20.12
CA SER A 241 5.22 -4.27 19.42
C SER A 241 5.06 -2.98 18.61
N LEU A 242 4.14 -2.98 17.64
CA LEU A 242 3.80 -1.77 16.88
C LEU A 242 3.26 -0.66 17.80
N ALA A 243 2.43 -1.02 18.78
CA ALA A 243 1.85 -0.08 19.73
C ALA A 243 2.93 0.63 20.56
N GLU A 244 3.86 -0.13 21.15
CA GLU A 244 4.99 0.44 21.90
C GLU A 244 5.91 1.30 21.01
N ALA A 245 6.18 0.85 19.78
CA ALA A 245 7.03 1.59 18.87
C ALA A 245 6.39 2.93 18.49
N PHE A 246 5.08 2.93 18.28
CA PHE A 246 4.31 4.13 17.99
C PHE A 246 4.23 5.09 19.18
N GLU A 247 4.00 4.60 20.40
CA GLU A 247 4.02 5.40 21.62
C GLU A 247 5.38 6.12 21.79
N GLN A 248 6.48 5.38 21.63
CA GLN A 248 7.83 5.96 21.68
C GLN A 248 8.07 6.99 20.57
N LEU A 249 7.52 6.76 19.38
CA LEU A 249 7.61 7.70 18.26
C LEU A 249 6.84 9.00 18.56
N GLN A 250 5.62 8.90 19.08
CA GLN A 250 4.78 10.05 19.44
C GLN A 250 5.46 10.97 20.46
N ILE A 251 6.13 10.39 21.47
CA ILE A 251 6.91 11.17 22.44
C ILE A 251 8.01 11.98 21.74
N LYS A 252 8.74 11.38 20.79
CA LYS A 252 9.82 12.05 20.04
C LYS A 252 9.29 13.15 19.11
N VAL A 253 8.17 12.89 18.44
CA VAL A 253 7.53 13.85 17.52
C VAL A 253 6.94 15.03 18.30
N THR A 254 6.29 14.79 19.45
CA THR A 254 5.67 15.85 20.26
C THR A 254 6.71 16.76 20.93
N THR A 255 7.88 16.22 21.27
CA THR A 255 8.98 16.98 21.90
C THR A 255 9.69 17.91 20.91
N THR A 256 9.54 17.68 19.61
CA THR A 256 10.16 18.46 18.53
C THR A 256 9.07 19.31 17.88
N GLN A 257 8.86 20.55 18.35
CA GLN A 257 7.80 21.45 17.85
C GLN A 257 7.70 21.46 16.31
N ALA A 258 6.46 21.26 15.83
CA ALA A 258 5.89 21.57 14.51
C ALA A 258 6.87 22.19 13.48
N SER A 259 7.71 21.36 12.86
CA SER A 259 8.21 21.68 11.53
C SER A 259 7.11 21.31 10.55
N GLU A 260 6.68 22.27 9.75
CA GLU A 260 5.56 22.17 8.80
C GLU A 260 5.56 20.85 8.04
N LEU A 261 4.38 20.24 8.02
CA LEU A 261 4.07 18.92 7.47
C LEU A 261 4.30 18.90 5.95
N PRO A 262 4.62 17.74 5.36
CA PRO A 262 4.56 17.59 3.92
C PRO A 262 3.10 17.81 3.49
N GLY A 263 2.84 18.91 2.78
CA GLY A 263 1.58 19.19 2.10
C GLY A 263 1.20 18.06 1.14
N VAL A 264 0.47 17.08 1.66
CA VAL A 264 -0.35 16.16 0.88
C VAL A 264 -1.51 17.00 0.31
N SER A 265 -1.72 16.95 -1.01
CA SER A 265 -2.90 17.57 -1.63
C SER A 265 -4.17 17.07 -0.95
N ARG A 266 -5.08 17.98 -0.59
CA ARG A 266 -6.37 17.64 0.04
C ARG A 266 -7.28 16.83 -0.86
N ASP A 267 -7.07 16.89 -2.17
CA ASP A 267 -7.87 16.17 -3.15
C ASP A 267 -6.96 15.19 -3.91
N PRO A 268 -7.15 13.87 -3.77
CA PRO A 268 -6.50 12.90 -4.64
C PRO A 268 -6.98 13.12 -6.08
N GLU A 269 -6.08 12.96 -7.04
CA GLU A 269 -6.48 12.86 -8.44
C GLU A 269 -7.14 11.48 -8.61
N ILE A 270 -8.44 11.48 -8.93
CA ILE A 270 -9.18 10.25 -9.25
C ILE A 270 -8.86 9.93 -10.71
N ASP A 271 -8.05 8.88 -10.91
CA ASP A 271 -7.83 8.32 -12.25
C ASP A 271 -8.67 7.06 -12.37
N SER A 272 -9.88 7.23 -12.91
CA SER A 272 -10.74 6.10 -13.29
C SER A 272 -10.23 5.58 -14.65
N PRO A 273 -9.74 4.34 -14.72
CA PRO A 273 -9.23 3.75 -15.96
C PRO A 273 -10.30 3.56 -17.05
#